data_AF-A0A937QE44-F1
#
_entry.id   AF-A0A937QE44-F1
#
_cell.length_a   1.000
_cell.length_b   1.000
_cell.length_c   1.000
_cell.angle_alpha   90.00
_cell.angle_beta   90.00
_cell.angle_gamma   90.00
#
_symmetry.space_group_name_H-M   'P 1'
#
loop_
_entity.id
_entity.type
_entity.pdbx_description
1 polymer ?
#
loop_
_entity_poly.entity_id
_entity_poly.type
_entity_poly.pdbx_seq_one_letter_code
_entity_poly.pdbx_strand_id
1 'polypeptide(L)'
;MDAASELVKLAEGKFGELTVAEKKLFRAVAKGEMVDYSSRSKKPIDPAKAAKWGPSRVLLADRLAWLCTDKQAAQVVTHRGINVTGARIDEKLDLLHATVSFPLCFQRSSFSTEISLQHAKIPTLNLGGTHIGSIKADGLNVRGDLFLRKGFKAKGEVRLVGATIGGNLFCRDGEFINAGGFAINAEGLKVKRNIILDDGCKVDGELCLFGAIVGGNLACEKGHFIGHDGNAINADGIKVEGSITLNSGFRVEGQVSLRGAKIGGDLDCRCGTIINKDREGLSANGLRVQGDVFLCDELRAECEISLVAARIDGLLHCTGLVSPEEMKLDLRYARIGTLRDEPESWPGSGKLFLHGLVYDEIHNMSPRDADSRIDWIRRQGKDRFWSQPYEQLAKVLRESGDGAGARDVLVAKNKDRAKRSRTKLTFVEKCWYRFFGPLIGYGHTPWLAIPLALVIILFGSVFFKEGYSHGLVTPPSDSAYSKEGDAGISAPGDTNRHISEVYPVFNSLVYSIDVFVPVVDLHQAKYWLPNANRGSELVPTSSAALCTGGLLLLWLWVEIACGWVLTTLFLVGLTGLVRT
;
A
#
# COMPACT_ATOMS: atom_id res chain seq x y z
N MET A 1 -20.47 -61.11 30.43
CA MET A 1 -21.16 -59.86 30.84
C MET A 1 -21.07 -58.89 29.68
N ASP A 2 -22.10 -58.12 29.39
CA ASP A 2 -22.04 -57.07 28.36
C ASP A 2 -20.96 -56.04 28.73
N ALA A 3 -20.16 -55.57 27.76
CA ALA A 3 -19.07 -54.60 27.97
C ALA A 3 -19.55 -53.33 28.68
N ALA A 4 -20.82 -52.95 28.44
CA ALA A 4 -21.46 -51.85 29.15
C ALA A 4 -21.62 -52.11 30.65
N SER A 5 -21.95 -53.34 31.06
CA SER A 5 -22.09 -53.71 32.47
C SER A 5 -20.74 -53.83 33.17
N GLU A 6 -19.70 -54.27 32.44
CA GLU A 6 -18.33 -54.31 32.94
C GLU A 6 -17.79 -52.91 33.22
N LEU A 7 -17.96 -51.96 32.28
CA LEU A 7 -17.52 -50.58 32.48
C LEU A 7 -18.22 -49.90 33.66
N VAL A 8 -19.52 -50.13 33.84
CA VAL A 8 -20.24 -49.60 35.02
C VAL A 8 -19.71 -50.19 36.31
N LYS A 9 -19.44 -51.51 36.37
CA LYS A 9 -18.86 -52.13 37.58
C LYS A 9 -17.45 -51.60 37.88
N LEU A 10 -16.61 -51.42 36.86
CA LEU A 10 -15.29 -50.81 37.01
C LEU A 10 -15.40 -49.38 37.57
N ALA A 11 -16.35 -48.60 37.06
CA ALA A 11 -16.59 -47.25 37.54
C ALA A 11 -17.15 -47.23 38.98
N GLU A 12 -18.09 -48.12 39.33
CA GLU A 12 -18.61 -48.25 40.70
C GLU A 12 -17.51 -48.66 41.70
N GLY A 13 -16.60 -49.54 41.28
CA GLY A 13 -15.45 -49.93 42.09
C GLY A 13 -14.46 -48.79 42.36
N LYS A 14 -14.31 -47.86 41.42
CA LYS A 14 -13.39 -46.72 41.55
C LYS A 14 -14.00 -45.52 42.28
N PHE A 15 -15.26 -45.23 42.01
CA PHE A 15 -15.91 -43.98 42.40
C PHE A 15 -17.05 -44.16 43.41
N GLY A 16 -17.41 -45.40 43.75
CA GLY A 16 -18.54 -45.70 44.62
C GLY A 16 -19.88 -45.54 43.91
N GLU A 17 -20.82 -44.86 44.55
CA GLU A 17 -22.17 -44.69 44.01
C GLU A 17 -22.19 -43.71 42.83
N LEU A 18 -22.53 -44.23 41.64
CA LEU A 18 -22.65 -43.44 40.42
C LEU A 18 -24.07 -42.87 40.26
N THR A 19 -24.15 -41.63 39.81
CA THR A 19 -25.41 -40.97 39.44
C THR A 19 -26.06 -41.62 38.21
N VAL A 20 -27.37 -41.38 38.04
CA VAL A 20 -28.11 -41.85 36.85
C VAL A 20 -27.50 -41.31 35.55
N ALA A 21 -26.99 -40.08 35.58
CA ALA A 21 -26.36 -39.46 34.42
C ALA A 21 -25.04 -40.15 34.03
N GLU A 22 -24.19 -40.48 35.01
CA GLU A 22 -22.93 -41.18 34.80
C GLU A 22 -23.15 -42.63 34.32
N LYS A 23 -24.11 -43.35 34.94
CA LYS A 23 -24.47 -44.72 34.49
C LYS A 23 -24.96 -44.72 33.03
N LYS A 24 -25.70 -43.68 32.62
CA LYS A 24 -26.13 -43.51 31.23
C LYS A 24 -24.94 -43.26 30.29
N LEU A 25 -24.00 -42.42 30.72
CA LEU A 25 -22.77 -42.14 29.97
C LEU A 25 -21.97 -43.41 29.71
N PHE A 26 -21.61 -44.16 30.76
CA PHE A 26 -20.76 -45.34 30.63
C PHE A 26 -21.39 -46.42 29.74
N ARG A 27 -22.69 -46.68 29.88
CA ARG A 27 -23.40 -47.65 29.03
C ARG A 27 -23.37 -47.27 27.56
N ALA A 28 -23.58 -45.99 27.25
CA ALA A 28 -23.60 -45.53 25.87
C ALA A 28 -22.20 -45.50 25.24
N VAL A 29 -21.18 -45.08 26.00
CA VAL A 29 -19.78 -45.07 25.55
C VAL A 29 -19.31 -46.49 25.19
N ALA A 30 -19.63 -47.48 26.02
CA ALA A 30 -19.33 -48.89 25.76
C ALA A 30 -20.07 -49.43 24.51
N LYS A 31 -21.24 -48.88 24.18
CA LYS A 31 -22.02 -49.25 22.99
C LYS A 31 -21.68 -48.41 21.74
N GLY A 32 -20.91 -47.32 21.88
CA GLY A 32 -20.68 -46.35 20.81
C GLY A 32 -21.92 -45.54 20.42
N GLU A 33 -22.82 -45.31 21.37
CA GLU A 33 -24.03 -44.51 21.17
C GLU A 33 -23.79 -43.06 21.61
N MET A 34 -24.46 -42.11 20.94
CA MET A 34 -24.49 -40.71 21.38
C MET A 34 -25.37 -40.59 22.62
N VAL A 35 -24.89 -39.90 23.65
CA VAL A 35 -25.65 -39.60 24.85
C VAL A 35 -26.31 -38.25 24.73
N ASP A 36 -27.60 -38.25 24.47
CA ASP A 36 -28.40 -37.03 24.47
C ASP A 36 -29.11 -36.84 25.82
N TYR A 37 -28.73 -35.79 26.55
CA TYR A 37 -29.37 -35.35 27.79
C TYR A 37 -30.51 -34.33 27.54
N SER A 38 -30.73 -33.95 26.27
CA SER A 38 -31.76 -33.00 25.84
C SER A 38 -33.12 -33.62 25.52
N SER A 39 -33.16 -34.91 25.18
CA SER A 39 -34.29 -35.62 24.55
C SER A 39 -35.66 -35.57 25.25
N ARG A 40 -35.76 -35.06 26.49
CA ARG A 40 -37.04 -34.87 27.20
C ARG A 40 -37.64 -33.46 27.04
N SER A 41 -36.94 -32.50 26.45
CA SER A 41 -37.38 -31.09 26.32
C SER A 41 -37.84 -30.77 24.90
N LYS A 42 -39.09 -30.29 24.73
CA LYS A 42 -39.60 -29.78 23.44
C LYS A 42 -38.94 -28.46 22.98
N LYS A 43 -38.23 -27.75 23.88
CA LYS A 43 -37.51 -26.50 23.57
C LYS A 43 -36.00 -26.75 23.42
N PRO A 44 -35.32 -26.07 22.48
CA PRO A 44 -33.86 -26.08 22.40
C PRO A 44 -33.26 -25.73 23.75
N ILE A 45 -32.35 -26.56 24.23
CA ILE A 45 -31.68 -26.32 25.51
C ILE A 45 -30.56 -25.32 25.28
N ASP A 46 -30.60 -24.27 26.09
CA ASP A 46 -29.62 -23.18 26.09
C ASP A 46 -28.56 -23.44 27.18
N PRO A 47 -27.30 -23.72 26.80
CA PRO A 47 -26.19 -23.92 27.75
C PRO A 47 -25.95 -22.74 28.68
N ALA A 48 -26.36 -21.52 28.32
CA ALA A 48 -26.27 -20.36 29.22
C ALA A 48 -27.13 -20.52 30.48
N LYS A 49 -28.12 -21.41 30.47
CA LYS A 49 -29.01 -21.71 31.61
C LYS A 49 -28.61 -22.99 32.36
N ALA A 50 -27.40 -23.51 32.13
CA ALA A 50 -26.93 -24.77 32.71
C ALA A 50 -26.90 -24.79 34.25
N ALA A 51 -26.78 -23.63 34.91
CA ALA A 51 -26.90 -23.52 36.36
C ALA A 51 -28.25 -24.04 36.90
N LYS A 52 -29.32 -24.00 36.08
CA LYS A 52 -30.67 -24.47 36.44
C LYS A 52 -30.93 -25.92 36.02
N TRP A 53 -29.96 -26.62 35.43
CA TRP A 53 -30.17 -28.00 35.00
C TRP A 53 -30.12 -28.94 36.21
N GLY A 54 -31.03 -29.91 36.23
CA GLY A 54 -31.12 -30.90 37.31
C GLY A 54 -30.02 -31.97 37.24
N PRO A 55 -29.89 -32.80 38.29
CA PRO A 55 -28.81 -33.79 38.45
C PRO A 55 -28.78 -34.86 37.36
N SER A 56 -29.88 -35.06 36.63
CA SER A 56 -29.95 -35.99 35.50
C SER A 56 -29.12 -35.58 34.27
N ARG A 57 -28.49 -34.39 34.30
CA ARG A 57 -27.63 -33.85 33.24
C ARG A 57 -26.23 -33.48 33.73
N VAL A 58 -25.94 -33.69 35.00
CA VAL A 58 -24.67 -33.30 35.61
C VAL A 58 -23.71 -34.48 35.52
N LEU A 59 -22.50 -34.22 35.03
CA LEU A 59 -21.41 -35.17 34.95
C LEU A 59 -20.20 -34.56 35.68
N LEU A 60 -19.53 -35.35 36.52
CA LEU A 60 -18.26 -34.94 37.10
C LEU A 60 -17.13 -35.11 36.06
N ALA A 61 -16.26 -34.11 35.97
CA ALA A 61 -15.19 -34.08 34.98
C ALA A 61 -14.17 -35.21 35.17
N ASP A 62 -13.94 -35.66 36.40
CA ASP A 62 -13.02 -36.75 36.72
C ASP A 62 -13.44 -38.11 36.11
N ARG A 63 -14.75 -38.33 35.89
CA ARG A 63 -15.29 -39.51 35.20
C ARG A 63 -14.89 -39.53 33.73
N LEU A 64 -14.93 -38.36 33.09
CA LEU A 64 -14.50 -38.18 31.70
C LEU A 64 -12.97 -38.31 31.59
N ALA A 65 -12.23 -37.71 32.53
CA ALA A 65 -10.78 -37.84 32.60
C ALA A 65 -10.37 -39.32 32.76
N TRP A 66 -11.08 -40.07 33.59
CA TRP A 66 -10.84 -41.50 33.80
C TRP A 66 -11.08 -42.32 32.53
N LEU A 67 -12.20 -42.11 31.83
CA LEU A 67 -12.47 -42.77 30.55
C LEU A 67 -11.35 -42.54 29.52
N CYS A 68 -10.68 -41.40 29.59
CA CYS A 68 -9.62 -41.01 28.66
C CYS A 68 -8.22 -41.55 29.04
N THR A 69 -7.95 -41.79 30.33
CA THR A 69 -6.58 -42.02 30.85
C THR A 69 -6.36 -43.41 31.40
N ASP A 70 -7.40 -44.07 31.89
CA ASP A 70 -7.30 -45.39 32.48
C ASP A 70 -7.24 -46.49 31.41
N LYS A 71 -6.28 -47.41 31.56
CA LYS A 71 -6.02 -48.46 30.57
C LYS A 71 -7.20 -49.40 30.38
N GLN A 72 -7.92 -49.75 31.44
CA GLN A 72 -9.06 -50.67 31.35
C GLN A 72 -10.28 -49.93 30.80
N ALA A 73 -10.55 -48.74 31.32
CA ALA A 73 -11.70 -47.96 30.88
C ALA A 73 -11.60 -47.56 29.40
N ALA A 74 -10.44 -47.08 28.96
CA ALA A 74 -10.20 -46.61 27.60
C ALA A 74 -10.32 -47.73 26.55
N GLN A 75 -10.05 -49.00 26.91
CA GLN A 75 -10.22 -50.15 26.02
C GLN A 75 -11.68 -50.46 25.71
N VAL A 76 -12.60 -50.12 26.62
CA VAL A 76 -14.04 -50.34 26.43
C VAL A 76 -14.67 -49.21 25.61
N VAL A 77 -14.01 -48.05 25.52
CA VAL A 77 -14.47 -46.94 24.68
C VAL A 77 -14.33 -47.31 23.21
N THR A 78 -15.46 -47.35 22.50
CA THR A 78 -15.47 -47.68 21.07
C THR A 78 -14.79 -46.60 20.21
N HIS A 79 -14.53 -46.92 18.94
CA HIS A 79 -13.99 -45.99 17.93
C HIS A 79 -14.80 -44.67 17.77
N ARG A 80 -16.05 -44.63 18.23
CA ARG A 80 -16.90 -43.43 18.21
C ARG A 80 -16.58 -42.45 19.34
N GLY A 81 -15.78 -42.87 20.32
CA GLY A 81 -15.32 -42.04 21.42
C GLY A 81 -16.42 -41.59 22.37
N ILE A 82 -16.20 -40.44 23.01
CA ILE A 82 -17.14 -39.84 23.95
C ILE A 82 -17.99 -38.84 23.17
N ASN A 83 -19.29 -39.11 23.04
CA ASN A 83 -20.22 -38.24 22.34
C ASN A 83 -21.41 -37.87 23.23
N VAL A 84 -21.37 -36.64 23.74
CA VAL A 84 -22.31 -36.11 24.74
C VAL A 84 -22.96 -34.85 24.21
N THR A 85 -24.29 -34.78 24.31
CA THR A 85 -25.07 -33.59 23.99
C THR A 85 -25.91 -33.14 25.19
N GLY A 86 -25.88 -31.83 25.50
CA GLY A 86 -26.76 -31.24 26.51
C GLY A 86 -26.40 -31.57 27.96
N ALA A 87 -25.14 -31.88 28.26
CA ALA A 87 -24.68 -32.17 29.61
C ALA A 87 -24.01 -30.95 30.26
N ARG A 88 -24.09 -30.86 31.59
CA ARG A 88 -23.28 -29.96 32.40
C ARG A 88 -22.14 -30.77 33.00
N ILE A 89 -20.91 -30.40 32.66
CA ILE A 89 -19.70 -31.00 33.20
C ILE A 89 -19.23 -30.10 34.34
N ASP A 90 -19.28 -30.64 35.55
CA ASP A 90 -18.82 -29.95 36.75
C ASP A 90 -17.37 -30.32 37.06
N GLU A 91 -16.66 -29.36 37.65
CA GLU A 91 -15.22 -29.40 37.96
C GLU A 91 -14.30 -29.29 36.73
N LYS A 92 -12.99 -29.26 36.99
CA LYS A 92 -11.95 -29.13 35.96
C LYS A 92 -11.78 -30.45 35.22
N LEU A 93 -11.94 -30.45 33.91
CA LEU A 93 -11.56 -31.60 33.08
C LEU A 93 -10.06 -31.56 32.81
N ASP A 94 -9.30 -32.40 33.53
CA ASP A 94 -7.85 -32.47 33.39
C ASP A 94 -7.40 -33.66 32.55
N LEU A 95 -6.81 -33.35 31.40
CA LEU A 95 -6.24 -34.28 30.43
C LEU A 95 -4.79 -33.89 30.10
N LEU A 96 -4.10 -33.23 31.02
CA LEU A 96 -2.69 -32.87 30.91
C LEU A 96 -1.84 -34.09 30.49
N HIS A 97 -1.02 -33.94 29.43
CA HIS A 97 -0.18 -34.98 28.84
C HIS A 97 -0.91 -36.26 28.39
N ALA A 98 -2.25 -36.29 28.39
CA ALA A 98 -3.00 -37.49 28.06
C ALA A 98 -2.92 -37.81 26.56
N THR A 99 -2.84 -39.10 26.23
CA THR A 99 -3.00 -39.58 24.84
C THR A 99 -4.34 -40.29 24.74
N VAL A 100 -5.34 -39.59 24.19
CA VAL A 100 -6.70 -40.13 24.00
C VAL A 100 -6.75 -40.78 22.63
N SER A 101 -7.21 -42.03 22.53
CA SER A 101 -7.19 -42.79 21.26
C SER A 101 -8.46 -42.62 20.42
N PHE A 102 -9.44 -41.86 20.92
CA PHE A 102 -10.77 -41.71 20.34
C PHE A 102 -11.24 -40.24 20.40
N PRO A 103 -12.23 -39.83 19.58
CA PRO A 103 -12.68 -38.44 19.53
C PRO A 103 -13.45 -38.03 20.80
N LEU A 104 -13.36 -36.73 21.13
CA LEU A 104 -14.10 -36.10 22.23
C LEU A 104 -15.11 -35.11 21.66
N CYS A 105 -16.40 -35.40 21.82
CA CYS A 105 -17.50 -34.60 21.31
C CYS A 105 -18.43 -34.20 22.46
N PHE A 106 -18.42 -32.92 22.80
CA PHE A 106 -19.33 -32.29 23.76
C PHE A 106 -20.09 -31.19 23.04
N GLN A 107 -21.32 -31.49 22.60
CA GLN A 107 -22.14 -30.56 21.87
C GLN A 107 -23.20 -29.94 22.76
N ARG A 108 -23.50 -28.65 22.58
CA ARG A 108 -24.54 -27.94 23.33
C ARG A 108 -24.46 -28.20 24.84
N SER A 109 -23.25 -28.31 25.37
CA SER A 109 -22.96 -28.68 26.75
C SER A 109 -22.44 -27.46 27.52
N SER A 110 -22.28 -27.57 28.82
CA SER A 110 -21.70 -26.49 29.64
C SER A 110 -20.61 -27.06 30.54
N PHE A 111 -19.44 -26.45 30.53
CA PHE A 111 -18.38 -26.71 31.51
C PHE A 111 -18.47 -25.66 32.60
N SER A 112 -18.51 -26.08 33.87
CA SER A 112 -18.63 -25.15 35.00
C SER A 112 -17.35 -24.33 35.23
N THR A 113 -16.19 -24.86 34.81
CA THR A 113 -14.88 -24.25 35.00
C THR A 113 -14.06 -24.27 33.70
N GLU A 114 -12.91 -24.94 33.71
CA GLU A 114 -11.92 -24.98 32.62
C GLU A 114 -11.65 -26.40 32.13
N ILE A 115 -11.17 -26.51 30.89
CA ILE A 115 -10.62 -27.75 30.33
C ILE A 115 -9.11 -27.59 30.21
N SER A 116 -8.35 -28.54 30.76
CA SER A 116 -6.89 -28.64 30.64
C SER A 116 -6.53 -29.77 29.69
N LEU A 117 -5.91 -29.42 28.57
CA LEU A 117 -5.50 -30.27 27.46
C LEU A 117 -4.02 -30.01 27.08
N GLN A 118 -3.25 -29.41 27.98
CA GLN A 118 -1.86 -29.07 27.70
C GLN A 118 -1.07 -30.35 27.36
N HIS A 119 -0.33 -30.30 26.27
CA HIS A 119 0.45 -31.41 25.71
C HIS A 119 -0.34 -32.70 25.45
N ALA A 120 -1.68 -32.64 25.44
CA ALA A 120 -2.51 -33.79 25.14
C ALA A 120 -2.43 -34.15 23.65
N LYS A 121 -2.73 -35.41 23.32
CA LYS A 121 -2.84 -35.91 21.95
C LYS A 121 -4.23 -36.50 21.76
N ILE A 122 -5.01 -35.95 20.84
CA ILE A 122 -6.40 -36.36 20.62
C ILE A 122 -6.73 -36.45 19.11
N PRO A 123 -7.58 -37.39 18.67
CA PRO A 123 -7.99 -37.47 17.27
C PRO A 123 -8.77 -36.23 16.81
N THR A 124 -9.73 -35.79 17.60
CA THR A 124 -10.66 -34.69 17.27
C THR A 124 -11.28 -34.18 18.57
N LEU A 125 -11.44 -32.86 18.68
CA LEU A 125 -12.20 -32.23 19.75
C LEU A 125 -13.32 -31.40 19.16
N ASN A 126 -14.54 -31.66 19.60
CA ASN A 126 -15.72 -30.95 19.16
C ASN A 126 -16.49 -30.40 20.35
N LEU A 127 -16.45 -29.08 20.51
CA LEU A 127 -17.17 -28.30 21.52
C LEU A 127 -18.32 -27.50 20.89
N GLY A 128 -18.91 -27.98 19.81
CA GLY A 128 -19.92 -27.22 19.06
C GLY A 128 -21.13 -26.80 19.90
N GLY A 129 -21.40 -25.50 20.00
CA GLY A 129 -22.47 -24.93 20.80
C GLY A 129 -22.29 -25.05 22.31
N THR A 130 -21.09 -25.40 22.77
CA THR A 130 -20.80 -25.57 24.20
C THR A 130 -20.40 -24.24 24.85
N HIS A 131 -20.69 -24.08 26.13
CA HIS A 131 -20.25 -22.93 26.93
C HIS A 131 -19.20 -23.34 27.96
N ILE A 132 -18.15 -22.54 28.09
CA ILE A 132 -17.00 -22.84 28.95
C ILE A 132 -16.39 -21.55 29.52
N GLY A 133 -15.69 -21.65 30.64
CA GLY A 133 -14.83 -20.57 31.13
C GLY A 133 -13.60 -20.41 30.25
N SER A 134 -12.57 -21.24 30.49
CA SER A 134 -11.29 -21.20 29.78
C SER A 134 -10.89 -22.57 29.22
N ILE A 135 -10.02 -22.56 28.20
CA ILE A 135 -9.38 -23.77 27.65
C ILE A 135 -7.87 -23.57 27.74
N LYS A 136 -7.18 -24.48 28.43
CA LYS A 136 -5.72 -24.51 28.50
C LYS A 136 -5.20 -25.65 27.64
N ALA A 137 -4.74 -25.35 26.42
CA ALA A 137 -4.34 -26.36 25.44
C ALA A 137 -2.97 -26.06 24.81
N ASP A 138 -2.04 -25.55 25.61
CA ASP A 138 -0.65 -25.32 25.20
C ASP A 138 -0.02 -26.63 24.72
N GLY A 139 0.56 -26.64 23.53
CA GLY A 139 1.18 -27.83 22.92
C GLY A 139 0.20 -28.97 22.61
N LEU A 140 -1.12 -28.74 22.60
CA LEU A 140 -2.11 -29.74 22.21
C LEU A 140 -1.86 -30.24 20.79
N ASN A 141 -1.96 -31.55 20.57
CA ASN A 141 -1.93 -32.16 19.25
C ASN A 141 -3.29 -32.76 18.91
N VAL A 142 -3.98 -32.15 17.96
CA VAL A 142 -5.21 -32.68 17.37
C VAL A 142 -4.89 -33.30 16.02
N ARG A 143 -5.10 -34.61 15.84
CA ARG A 143 -4.81 -35.29 14.56
C ARG A 143 -5.70 -34.79 13.42
N GLY A 144 -6.97 -34.54 13.72
CA GLY A 144 -7.99 -34.03 12.80
C GLY A 144 -8.33 -32.58 13.11
N ASP A 145 -9.63 -32.28 13.18
CA ASP A 145 -10.16 -30.93 13.35
C ASP A 145 -10.41 -30.56 14.83
N LEU A 146 -10.36 -29.26 15.11
CA LEU A 146 -10.84 -28.65 16.36
C LEU A 146 -12.09 -27.82 16.06
N PHE A 147 -13.23 -28.17 16.68
CA PHE A 147 -14.50 -27.49 16.45
C PHE A 147 -14.95 -26.67 17.68
N LEU A 148 -14.90 -25.35 17.55
CA LEU A 148 -15.39 -24.32 18.47
C LEU A 148 -16.48 -23.47 17.79
N ARG A 149 -17.48 -24.13 17.21
CA ARG A 149 -18.47 -23.53 16.29
C ARG A 149 -19.92 -23.63 16.77
N LYS A 150 -20.87 -23.08 16.01
CA LYS A 150 -22.33 -23.26 16.21
C LYS A 150 -22.81 -22.73 17.57
N GLY A 151 -22.48 -21.48 17.91
CA GLY A 151 -22.79 -20.86 19.20
C GLY A 151 -21.89 -21.31 20.35
N PHE A 152 -20.66 -21.75 20.05
CA PHE A 152 -19.67 -22.01 21.09
C PHE A 152 -19.38 -20.70 21.84
N LYS A 153 -19.25 -20.74 23.16
CA LYS A 153 -18.97 -19.56 23.98
C LYS A 153 -17.88 -19.83 25.02
N ALA A 154 -16.80 -19.07 24.96
CA ALA A 154 -15.76 -19.04 25.99
C ALA A 154 -15.82 -17.71 26.76
N LYS A 155 -15.90 -17.78 28.08
CA LYS A 155 -15.81 -16.63 29.00
C LYS A 155 -14.51 -16.73 29.79
N GLY A 156 -13.42 -16.41 29.11
CA GLY A 156 -12.05 -16.64 29.54
C GLY A 156 -11.16 -16.98 28.35
N GLU A 157 -9.85 -17.05 28.60
CA GLU A 157 -8.87 -17.30 27.55
C GLU A 157 -8.99 -18.72 26.97
N VAL A 158 -8.96 -18.83 25.63
CA VAL A 158 -8.72 -20.07 24.90
C VAL A 158 -7.25 -20.11 24.47
N ARG A 159 -6.43 -20.87 25.20
CA ARG A 159 -4.98 -21.01 24.96
C ARG A 159 -4.68 -22.21 24.09
N LEU A 160 -4.01 -21.97 22.97
CA LEU A 160 -3.57 -22.93 21.96
C LEU A 160 -2.09 -22.72 21.59
N VAL A 161 -1.29 -22.19 22.53
CA VAL A 161 0.10 -21.81 22.30
C VAL A 161 0.92 -23.04 21.87
N GLY A 162 1.56 -22.96 20.71
CA GLY A 162 2.36 -24.05 20.15
C GLY A 162 1.56 -25.32 19.82
N ALA A 163 0.21 -25.27 19.82
CA ALA A 163 -0.62 -26.40 19.47
C ALA A 163 -0.45 -26.78 17.98
N THR A 164 -0.78 -28.03 17.65
CA THR A 164 -0.78 -28.54 16.28
C THR A 164 -2.13 -29.17 15.97
N ILE A 165 -2.77 -28.70 14.90
CA ILE A 165 -4.06 -29.19 14.39
C ILE A 165 -3.84 -29.76 12.99
N GLY A 166 -4.06 -31.06 12.83
CA GLY A 166 -3.84 -31.77 11.57
C GLY A 166 -4.92 -31.53 10.51
N GLY A 167 -6.07 -31.01 10.92
CA GLY A 167 -7.16 -30.54 10.06
C GLY A 167 -7.30 -29.02 10.11
N ASN A 168 -8.52 -28.56 10.36
CA ASN A 168 -8.90 -27.15 10.47
C ASN A 168 -9.22 -26.77 11.91
N LEU A 169 -9.09 -25.48 12.20
CA LEU A 169 -9.68 -24.84 13.39
C LEU A 169 -10.98 -24.13 12.97
N PHE A 170 -12.11 -24.64 13.45
CA PHE A 170 -13.42 -24.08 13.15
C PHE A 170 -13.95 -23.27 14.34
N CYS A 171 -14.09 -21.96 14.17
CA CYS A 171 -14.64 -21.03 15.15
C CYS A 171 -15.92 -20.32 14.67
N ARG A 172 -16.51 -20.77 13.55
CA ARG A 172 -17.72 -20.21 12.95
C ARG A 172 -18.85 -20.03 13.96
N ASP A 173 -19.45 -18.84 14.01
CA ASP A 173 -20.53 -18.51 14.94
C ASP A 173 -20.12 -18.78 16.42
N GLY A 174 -18.84 -18.60 16.75
CA GLY A 174 -18.29 -18.69 18.11
C GLY A 174 -18.20 -17.31 18.78
N GLU A 175 -18.25 -17.30 20.11
CA GLU A 175 -18.10 -16.08 20.92
C GLU A 175 -16.99 -16.28 21.96
N PHE A 176 -15.93 -15.50 21.86
CA PHE A 176 -14.75 -15.59 22.71
C PHE A 176 -14.61 -14.28 23.48
N ILE A 177 -14.73 -14.33 24.80
CA ILE A 177 -14.80 -13.13 25.64
C ILE A 177 -13.72 -13.21 26.71
N ASN A 178 -12.74 -12.32 26.60
CA ASN A 178 -11.73 -12.03 27.62
C ASN A 178 -11.24 -10.58 27.47
N ALA A 179 -12.17 -9.62 27.65
CA ALA A 179 -11.92 -8.19 27.46
C ALA A 179 -10.67 -7.72 28.22
N GLY A 180 -9.78 -6.99 27.53
CA GLY A 180 -8.50 -6.50 28.06
C GLY A 180 -7.37 -7.53 28.13
N GLY A 181 -7.61 -8.78 27.71
CA GLY A 181 -6.58 -9.82 27.59
C GLY A 181 -6.71 -10.59 26.27
N PHE A 182 -6.07 -11.76 26.19
CA PHE A 182 -6.21 -12.65 25.04
C PHE A 182 -7.54 -13.40 25.12
N ALA A 183 -8.44 -13.21 24.16
CA ALA A 183 -9.62 -14.05 24.01
C ALA A 183 -9.22 -15.41 23.42
N ILE A 184 -8.33 -15.39 22.42
CA ILE A 184 -7.72 -16.58 21.84
C ILE A 184 -6.21 -16.34 21.75
N ASN A 185 -5.43 -17.16 22.46
CA ASN A 185 -3.99 -17.12 22.39
C ASN A 185 -3.46 -18.34 21.62
N ALA A 186 -3.14 -18.14 20.35
CA ALA A 186 -2.67 -19.14 19.40
C ALA A 186 -1.27 -18.81 18.87
N GLU A 187 -0.42 -18.25 19.74
CA GLU A 187 1.00 -18.03 19.43
C GLU A 187 1.68 -19.32 18.98
N GLY A 188 2.35 -19.28 17.82
CA GLY A 188 3.05 -20.44 17.25
C GLY A 188 2.14 -21.63 16.88
N LEU A 189 0.82 -21.43 16.81
CA LEU A 189 -0.14 -22.46 16.39
C LEU A 189 0.19 -22.97 14.98
N LYS A 190 0.12 -24.28 14.79
CA LYS A 190 0.27 -24.92 13.48
C LYS A 190 -1.04 -25.58 13.06
N VAL A 191 -1.66 -25.09 11.99
CA VAL A 191 -2.86 -25.68 11.40
C VAL A 191 -2.52 -26.16 10.00
N LYS A 192 -2.71 -27.45 9.72
CA LYS A 192 -2.35 -28.01 8.39
C LYS A 192 -3.27 -27.53 7.27
N ARG A 193 -4.52 -27.15 7.60
CA ARG A 193 -5.49 -26.61 6.65
C ARG A 193 -5.86 -25.19 7.06
N ASN A 194 -7.14 -24.91 7.34
CA ASN A 194 -7.64 -23.55 7.49
C ASN A 194 -7.91 -23.18 8.95
N ILE A 195 -7.81 -21.89 9.25
CA ILE A 195 -8.41 -21.27 10.45
C ILE A 195 -9.66 -20.52 9.96
N ILE A 196 -10.81 -20.83 10.54
CA ILE A 196 -12.12 -20.37 10.07
C ILE A 196 -12.83 -19.65 11.22
N LEU A 197 -12.84 -18.33 11.19
CA LEU A 197 -13.44 -17.38 12.14
C LEU A 197 -14.54 -16.56 11.44
N ASP A 198 -15.37 -17.24 10.65
CA ASP A 198 -16.38 -16.63 9.78
C ASP A 198 -17.80 -16.66 10.36
N ASP A 199 -18.76 -16.13 9.59
CA ASP A 199 -20.21 -16.10 9.84
C ASP A 199 -20.56 -15.73 11.30
N GLY A 200 -20.29 -14.49 11.70
CA GLY A 200 -20.73 -13.95 12.98
C GLY A 200 -19.88 -14.37 14.19
N CYS A 201 -18.69 -14.93 13.97
CA CYS A 201 -17.70 -15.13 15.02
C CYS A 201 -17.40 -13.78 15.73
N LYS A 202 -17.45 -13.77 17.07
CA LYS A 202 -17.17 -12.59 17.90
C LYS A 202 -15.99 -12.85 18.81
N VAL A 203 -15.02 -11.95 18.78
CA VAL A 203 -13.85 -11.98 19.65
C VAL A 203 -13.77 -10.65 20.38
N ASP A 204 -13.96 -10.69 21.69
CA ASP A 204 -13.86 -9.57 22.61
C ASP A 204 -12.62 -9.77 23.49
N GLY A 205 -11.53 -9.09 23.12
CA GLY A 205 -10.15 -9.36 23.53
C GLY A 205 -9.25 -9.67 22.32
N GLU A 206 -7.95 -9.82 22.54
CA GLU A 206 -6.98 -10.04 21.45
C GLU A 206 -7.07 -11.48 20.91
N LEU A 207 -7.11 -11.62 19.58
CA LEU A 207 -6.77 -12.85 18.85
C LEU A 207 -5.28 -12.82 18.52
N CYS A 208 -4.47 -13.58 19.25
CA CYS A 208 -3.04 -13.73 18.99
C CYS A 208 -2.76 -14.94 18.10
N LEU A 209 -2.19 -14.70 16.92
CA LEU A 209 -1.71 -15.65 15.93
C LEU A 209 -0.21 -15.42 15.62
N PHE A 210 0.51 -14.80 16.56
CA PHE A 210 1.92 -14.46 16.40
C PHE A 210 2.74 -15.69 15.99
N GLY A 211 3.43 -15.61 14.85
CA GLY A 211 4.25 -16.69 14.31
C GLY A 211 3.50 -17.97 13.96
N ALA A 212 2.17 -17.96 13.87
CA ALA A 212 1.37 -19.12 13.49
C ALA A 212 1.63 -19.56 12.04
N ILE A 213 1.41 -20.84 11.76
CA ILE A 213 1.56 -21.43 10.41
C ILE A 213 0.24 -22.08 10.02
N VAL A 214 -0.31 -21.63 8.89
CA VAL A 214 -1.59 -22.08 8.33
C VAL A 214 -1.32 -22.64 6.94
N GLY A 215 -1.53 -23.94 6.75
CA GLY A 215 -1.32 -24.61 5.47
C GLY A 215 -2.39 -24.34 4.40
N GLY A 216 -3.49 -23.69 4.80
CA GLY A 216 -4.54 -23.19 3.91
C GLY A 216 -4.79 -21.71 4.17
N ASN A 217 -6.06 -21.33 4.35
CA ASN A 217 -6.53 -19.96 4.51
C ASN A 217 -6.77 -19.58 5.97
N LEU A 218 -6.66 -18.28 6.27
CA LEU A 218 -7.23 -17.65 7.46
C LEU A 218 -8.47 -16.86 7.02
N ALA A 219 -9.65 -17.36 7.37
CA ALA A 219 -10.92 -16.75 6.99
C ALA A 219 -11.60 -16.07 8.17
N CYS A 220 -11.90 -14.79 8.06
CA CYS A 220 -12.55 -13.96 9.10
C CYS A 220 -13.83 -13.28 8.58
N GLU A 221 -14.44 -13.79 7.52
CA GLU A 221 -15.58 -13.19 6.83
C GLU A 221 -16.77 -12.99 7.77
N LYS A 222 -17.38 -11.79 7.80
CA LYS A 222 -18.44 -11.42 8.76
C LYS A 222 -18.06 -11.57 10.25
N GLY A 223 -16.78 -11.67 10.58
CA GLY A 223 -16.30 -11.72 11.95
C GLY A 223 -16.28 -10.34 12.60
N HIS A 224 -16.44 -10.28 13.93
CA HIS A 224 -16.36 -9.06 14.73
C HIS A 224 -15.29 -9.17 15.81
N PHE A 225 -14.32 -8.27 15.80
CA PHE A 225 -13.14 -8.32 16.66
C PHE A 225 -12.98 -7.00 17.42
N ILE A 226 -12.82 -7.06 18.74
CA ILE A 226 -12.71 -5.88 19.62
C ILE A 226 -11.45 -6.02 20.47
N GLY A 227 -10.50 -5.09 20.29
CA GLY A 227 -9.18 -5.11 20.95
C GLY A 227 -9.02 -4.16 22.15
N HIS A 228 -10.05 -3.38 22.53
CA HIS A 228 -10.03 -2.43 23.67
C HIS A 228 -8.74 -1.59 23.76
N ASP A 229 -8.50 -0.70 22.79
CA ASP A 229 -7.32 0.17 22.66
C ASP A 229 -5.98 -0.49 22.27
N GLY A 230 -5.94 -1.82 22.19
CA GLY A 230 -4.79 -2.63 21.74
C GLY A 230 -4.99 -3.32 20.40
N ASN A 231 -4.32 -4.45 20.22
CA ASN A 231 -4.52 -5.34 19.08
C ASN A 231 -5.86 -6.08 19.23
N ALA A 232 -6.68 -6.02 18.20
CA ALA A 232 -7.82 -6.93 18.07
C ALA A 232 -7.37 -8.25 17.42
N ILE A 233 -6.48 -8.18 16.44
CA ILE A 233 -5.85 -9.33 15.79
C ILE A 233 -4.35 -9.07 15.70
N ASN A 234 -3.56 -9.94 16.31
CA ASN A 234 -2.10 -9.91 16.22
C ASN A 234 -1.63 -11.15 15.45
N ALA A 235 -1.34 -10.97 14.17
CA ALA A 235 -0.85 -12.00 13.27
C ALA A 235 0.56 -11.66 12.74
N ASP A 236 1.38 -11.02 13.59
CA ASP A 236 2.77 -10.72 13.26
C ASP A 236 3.56 -12.00 12.98
N GLY A 237 4.31 -11.99 11.88
CA GLY A 237 5.10 -13.13 11.42
C GLY A 237 4.30 -14.37 11.02
N ILE A 238 2.97 -14.28 10.89
CA ILE A 238 2.13 -15.40 10.44
C ILE A 238 2.57 -15.86 9.04
N LYS A 239 2.50 -17.17 8.81
CA LYS A 239 2.68 -17.77 7.48
C LYS A 239 1.39 -18.46 7.07
N VAL A 240 0.82 -18.01 5.97
CA VAL A 240 -0.41 -18.55 5.38
C VAL A 240 -0.05 -19.00 3.96
N GLU A 241 -0.16 -20.30 3.68
CA GLU A 241 0.11 -20.81 2.33
C GLU A 241 -0.98 -20.38 1.34
N GLY A 242 -2.22 -20.22 1.81
CA GLY A 242 -3.32 -19.64 1.05
C GLY A 242 -3.51 -18.16 1.30
N SER A 243 -4.76 -17.73 1.43
CA SER A 243 -5.17 -16.32 1.55
C SER A 243 -5.63 -15.96 2.96
N ILE A 244 -5.59 -14.66 3.27
CA ILE A 244 -6.24 -14.08 4.45
C ILE A 244 -7.46 -13.28 3.97
N THR A 245 -8.67 -13.68 4.41
CA THR A 245 -9.92 -12.99 4.08
C THR A 245 -10.46 -12.22 5.29
N LEU A 246 -10.41 -10.89 5.21
CA LEU A 246 -10.96 -9.90 6.14
C LEU A 246 -12.11 -9.14 5.46
N ASN A 247 -13.00 -9.88 4.79
CA ASN A 247 -13.96 -9.31 3.85
C ASN A 247 -15.43 -9.51 4.28
N SER A 248 -16.36 -9.06 3.43
CA SER A 248 -17.78 -9.38 3.49
C SER A 248 -18.43 -9.10 4.85
N GLY A 249 -18.37 -7.85 5.33
CA GLY A 249 -18.95 -7.50 6.64
C GLY A 249 -18.06 -7.81 7.84
N PHE A 250 -16.78 -8.12 7.60
CA PHE A 250 -15.75 -8.11 8.64
C PHE A 250 -15.69 -6.75 9.33
N ARG A 251 -15.66 -6.74 10.65
CA ARG A 251 -15.55 -5.52 11.46
C ARG A 251 -14.54 -5.67 12.58
N VAL A 252 -13.58 -4.76 12.65
CA VAL A 252 -12.58 -4.72 13.70
C VAL A 252 -12.53 -3.34 14.37
N GLU A 253 -12.49 -3.35 15.70
CA GLU A 253 -12.30 -2.18 16.55
C GLU A 253 -11.00 -2.37 17.33
N GLY A 254 -9.94 -1.67 16.89
CA GLY A 254 -8.56 -1.89 17.33
C GLY A 254 -7.63 -2.21 16.15
N GLN A 255 -6.40 -2.62 16.45
CA GLN A 255 -5.38 -2.88 15.43
C GLN A 255 -5.44 -4.32 14.89
N VAL A 256 -5.28 -4.46 13.58
CA VAL A 256 -4.92 -5.71 12.88
C VAL A 256 -3.44 -5.61 12.53
N SER A 257 -2.61 -6.43 13.16
CA SER A 257 -1.17 -6.46 12.91
C SER A 257 -0.79 -7.69 12.06
N LEU A 258 -0.14 -7.45 10.93
CA LEU A 258 0.35 -8.42 9.94
C LEU A 258 1.83 -8.16 9.64
N ARG A 259 2.60 -7.68 10.62
CA ARG A 259 3.99 -7.26 10.40
C ARG A 259 4.86 -8.46 10.06
N GLY A 260 5.58 -8.37 8.95
CA GLY A 260 6.41 -9.47 8.45
C GLY A 260 5.65 -10.75 8.09
N ALA A 261 4.32 -10.68 7.97
CA ALA A 261 3.49 -11.81 7.56
C ALA A 261 3.84 -12.26 6.13
N LYS A 262 3.61 -13.54 5.85
CA LYS A 262 3.80 -14.14 4.53
C LYS A 262 2.52 -14.83 4.09
N ILE A 263 2.02 -14.45 2.93
CA ILE A 263 0.77 -14.93 2.35
C ILE A 263 1.08 -15.47 0.94
N GLY A 264 0.78 -16.74 0.71
CA GLY A 264 0.97 -17.39 -0.60
C GLY A 264 -0.14 -17.08 -1.60
N GLY A 265 -1.35 -16.75 -1.11
CA GLY A 265 -2.44 -16.21 -1.90
C GLY A 265 -2.59 -14.70 -1.70
N ASP A 266 -3.82 -14.28 -1.41
CA ASP A 266 -4.23 -12.88 -1.36
C ASP A 266 -4.45 -12.37 0.07
N LEU A 267 -4.35 -11.06 0.25
CA LEU A 267 -4.92 -10.35 1.40
C LEU A 267 -6.18 -9.60 0.94
N ASP A 268 -7.33 -10.06 1.39
CA ASP A 268 -8.62 -9.53 0.95
C ASP A 268 -9.34 -8.78 2.07
N CYS A 269 -9.45 -7.45 1.96
CA CYS A 269 -10.14 -6.59 2.91
C CYS A 269 -11.47 -6.02 2.37
N ARG A 270 -12.04 -6.60 1.32
CA ARG A 270 -13.25 -6.06 0.65
C ARG A 270 -14.47 -5.96 1.55
N CYS A 271 -15.25 -4.89 1.43
CA CYS A 271 -16.47 -4.67 2.24
C CYS A 271 -16.22 -4.79 3.75
N GLY A 272 -14.99 -4.51 4.21
CA GLY A 272 -14.59 -4.55 5.61
C GLY A 272 -14.78 -3.21 6.32
N THR A 273 -14.76 -3.23 7.65
CA THR A 273 -14.71 -2.02 8.49
C THR A 273 -13.58 -2.14 9.50
N ILE A 274 -12.61 -1.24 9.39
CA ILE A 274 -11.44 -1.18 10.28
C ILE A 274 -11.45 0.17 11.00
N ILE A 275 -11.67 0.15 12.32
CA ILE A 275 -11.78 1.35 13.14
C ILE A 275 -10.70 1.33 14.22
N ASN A 276 -9.78 2.29 14.14
CA ASN A 276 -8.81 2.56 15.20
C ASN A 276 -8.44 4.05 15.16
N LYS A 277 -9.30 4.88 15.76
CA LYS A 277 -9.27 6.34 15.59
C LYS A 277 -7.88 6.92 15.88
N ASP A 278 -7.36 7.66 14.92
CA ASP A 278 -6.05 8.33 14.94
C ASP A 278 -4.83 7.42 15.20
N ARG A 279 -4.99 6.10 15.08
CA ARG A 279 -3.93 5.09 15.27
C ARG A 279 -3.85 4.16 14.06
N GLU A 280 -2.83 3.29 14.03
CA GLU A 280 -2.72 2.22 13.03
C GLU A 280 -3.85 1.20 13.22
N GLY A 281 -4.75 1.10 12.23
CA GLY A 281 -5.80 0.07 12.21
C GLY A 281 -5.36 -1.18 11.47
N LEU A 282 -4.54 -1.04 10.42
CA LEU A 282 -3.92 -2.16 9.72
C LEU A 282 -2.41 -1.92 9.60
N SER A 283 -1.62 -2.73 10.31
CA SER A 283 -0.15 -2.66 10.29
C SER A 283 0.42 -3.84 9.53
N ALA A 284 0.70 -3.65 8.24
CA ALA A 284 1.22 -4.65 7.31
C ALA A 284 2.66 -4.35 6.90
N ASN A 285 3.48 -3.86 7.83
CA ASN A 285 4.87 -3.50 7.58
C ASN A 285 5.71 -4.73 7.26
N GLY A 286 6.44 -4.70 6.15
CA GLY A 286 7.24 -5.84 5.67
C GLY A 286 6.41 -7.06 5.25
N LEU A 287 5.09 -6.90 5.07
CA LEU A 287 4.19 -7.93 4.56
C LEU A 287 4.70 -8.46 3.21
N ARG A 288 4.59 -9.77 2.98
CA ARG A 288 4.86 -10.39 1.68
C ARG A 288 3.63 -11.14 1.21
N VAL A 289 3.10 -10.74 0.06
CA VAL A 289 1.94 -11.36 -0.60
C VAL A 289 2.38 -11.77 -1.99
N GLN A 290 2.22 -13.06 -2.32
CA GLN A 290 2.50 -13.57 -3.66
C GLN A 290 1.38 -13.23 -4.65
N GLY A 291 0.13 -13.21 -4.18
CA GLY A 291 -1.02 -12.76 -4.96
C GLY A 291 -1.28 -11.27 -4.77
N ASP A 292 -2.56 -10.95 -4.62
CA ASP A 292 -3.10 -9.60 -4.64
C ASP A 292 -3.44 -9.08 -3.23
N VAL A 293 -3.49 -7.75 -3.09
CA VAL A 293 -4.02 -7.07 -1.91
C VAL A 293 -5.23 -6.25 -2.32
N PHE A 294 -6.39 -6.56 -1.75
CA PHE A 294 -7.66 -5.90 -2.04
C PHE A 294 -8.06 -4.94 -0.91
N LEU A 295 -7.90 -3.64 -1.16
CA LEU A 295 -8.44 -2.54 -0.37
C LEU A 295 -9.58 -1.87 -1.16
N CYS A 296 -10.64 -2.64 -1.45
CA CYS A 296 -11.71 -2.17 -2.34
C CYS A 296 -13.13 -2.52 -1.89
N ASP A 297 -14.11 -2.16 -2.72
CA ASP A 297 -15.52 -2.54 -2.59
C ASP A 297 -16.13 -2.17 -1.22
N GLU A 298 -16.31 -0.87 -0.97
CA GLU A 298 -16.90 -0.32 0.26
C GLU A 298 -16.10 -0.58 1.55
N LEU A 299 -14.78 -0.77 1.45
CA LEU A 299 -13.92 -0.78 2.62
C LEU A 299 -14.01 0.57 3.36
N ARG A 300 -14.38 0.53 4.64
CA ARG A 300 -14.37 1.68 5.55
C ARG A 300 -13.17 1.60 6.48
N ALA A 301 -12.27 2.58 6.39
CA ALA A 301 -11.06 2.64 7.20
C ALA A 301 -10.95 3.98 7.94
N GLU A 302 -11.29 3.97 9.23
CA GLU A 302 -11.15 5.14 10.13
C GLU A 302 -9.84 5.03 10.93
N CYS A 303 -8.73 4.92 10.21
CA CYS A 303 -7.43 4.61 10.79
C CYS A 303 -6.26 4.86 9.82
N GLU A 304 -5.04 4.63 10.30
CA GLU A 304 -3.87 4.48 9.45
C GLU A 304 -3.72 3.04 8.96
N ILE A 305 -3.57 2.87 7.65
CA ILE A 305 -3.16 1.64 6.97
C ILE A 305 -1.68 1.79 6.58
N SER A 306 -0.84 0.94 7.15
CA SER A 306 0.60 0.95 6.93
C SER A 306 1.03 -0.29 6.16
N LEU A 307 1.60 -0.09 4.98
CA LEU A 307 2.16 -1.12 4.09
C LEU A 307 3.67 -0.86 3.88
N VAL A 308 4.34 -0.31 4.90
CA VAL A 308 5.73 0.12 4.76
C VAL A 308 6.62 -1.08 4.46
N ALA A 309 7.41 -0.98 3.40
CA ALA A 309 8.27 -2.06 2.91
C ALA A 309 7.52 -3.38 2.59
N ALA A 310 6.20 -3.31 2.38
CA ALA A 310 5.43 -4.46 1.90
C ALA A 310 5.85 -4.83 0.48
N ARG A 311 5.80 -6.12 0.18
CA ARG A 311 6.03 -6.67 -1.15
C ARG A 311 4.78 -7.42 -1.59
N ILE A 312 4.15 -6.91 -2.63
CA ILE A 312 2.95 -7.45 -3.26
C ILE A 312 3.37 -7.82 -4.67
N ASP A 313 3.55 -9.11 -4.93
CA ASP A 313 4.01 -9.57 -6.24
C ASP A 313 2.90 -9.40 -7.30
N GLY A 314 1.64 -9.49 -6.91
CA GLY A 314 0.47 -9.21 -7.75
C GLY A 314 0.03 -7.74 -7.74
N LEU A 315 -1.27 -7.54 -7.58
CA LEU A 315 -1.96 -6.26 -7.69
C LEU A 315 -2.32 -5.67 -6.32
N LEU A 316 -2.16 -4.35 -6.18
CA LEU A 316 -2.83 -3.58 -5.13
C LEU A 316 -4.09 -2.94 -5.69
N HIS A 317 -5.26 -3.39 -5.23
CA HIS A 317 -6.57 -2.83 -5.57
C HIS A 317 -6.99 -1.79 -4.53
N CYS A 318 -7.19 -0.54 -4.94
CA CYS A 318 -7.57 0.58 -4.08
C CYS A 318 -8.71 1.39 -4.74
N THR A 319 -9.94 0.88 -4.68
CA THR A 319 -11.13 1.48 -5.32
C THR A 319 -12.39 1.30 -4.48
N GLY A 320 -13.36 2.20 -4.55
CA GLY A 320 -14.61 2.12 -3.79
C GLY A 320 -14.41 2.26 -2.28
N LEU A 321 -13.41 3.02 -1.81
CA LEU A 321 -13.20 3.28 -0.38
C LEU A 321 -14.27 4.24 0.18
N VAL A 322 -14.76 3.96 1.39
CA VAL A 322 -15.73 4.80 2.10
C VAL A 322 -15.01 5.78 3.02
N SER A 323 -15.31 7.08 2.87
CA SER A 323 -14.70 8.18 3.64
C SER A 323 -13.15 8.16 3.69
N PRO A 324 -12.47 8.13 2.53
CA PRO A 324 -11.01 8.05 2.47
C PRO A 324 -10.31 9.26 3.11
N GLU A 325 -10.99 10.38 3.30
CA GLU A 325 -10.51 11.55 4.04
C GLU A 325 -10.17 11.26 5.50
N GLU A 326 -10.77 10.23 6.12
CA GLU A 326 -10.48 9.81 7.50
C GLU A 326 -9.26 8.88 7.57
N MET A 327 -8.94 8.22 6.47
CA MET A 327 -7.83 7.27 6.35
C MET A 327 -6.47 7.96 6.22
N LYS A 328 -5.43 7.35 6.78
CA LYS A 328 -4.03 7.59 6.37
C LYS A 328 -3.48 6.36 5.68
N LEU A 329 -2.72 6.54 4.61
CA LEU A 329 -2.14 5.43 3.86
C LEU A 329 -0.63 5.62 3.68
N ASP A 330 0.13 4.67 4.22
CA ASP A 330 1.58 4.66 4.15
C ASP A 330 2.09 3.51 3.26
N LEU A 331 2.58 3.87 2.08
CA LEU A 331 3.15 2.95 1.08
C LEU A 331 4.67 3.08 0.99
N ARG A 332 5.34 3.67 1.99
CA ARG A 332 6.78 3.93 1.93
C ARG A 332 7.57 2.64 1.71
N TYR A 333 8.51 2.68 0.77
CA TYR A 333 9.37 1.54 0.41
C TYR A 333 8.63 0.27 -0.06
N ALA A 334 7.32 0.33 -0.28
CA ALA A 334 6.57 -0.81 -0.77
C ALA A 334 6.95 -1.14 -2.22
N ARG A 335 6.82 -2.41 -2.59
CA ARG A 335 7.01 -2.93 -3.95
C ARG A 335 5.73 -3.63 -4.38
N ILE A 336 5.17 -3.21 -5.51
CA ILE A 336 3.87 -3.68 -5.98
C ILE A 336 4.04 -4.10 -7.44
N GLY A 337 3.44 -5.21 -7.87
CA GLY A 337 3.39 -5.55 -9.29
C GLY A 337 2.54 -4.52 -10.05
N THR A 338 1.23 -4.58 -9.87
CA THR A 338 0.28 -3.69 -10.57
C THR A 338 -0.50 -2.79 -9.60
N LEU A 339 -0.58 -1.50 -9.89
CA LEU A 339 -1.44 -0.57 -9.15
C LEU A 339 -2.79 -0.41 -9.84
N ARG A 340 -3.87 -0.78 -9.14
CA ARG A 340 -5.25 -0.55 -9.56
C ARG A 340 -5.93 0.39 -8.57
N ASP A 341 -6.17 1.61 -9.00
CA ASP A 341 -6.74 2.67 -8.17
C ASP A 341 -7.74 3.57 -8.92
N GLU A 342 -8.41 4.43 -8.15
CA GLU A 342 -9.23 5.55 -8.62
C GLU A 342 -8.97 6.82 -7.77
N PRO A 343 -9.14 8.03 -8.34
CA PRO A 343 -8.84 9.29 -7.65
C PRO A 343 -9.60 9.51 -6.34
N GLU A 344 -10.83 9.03 -6.26
CA GLU A 344 -11.77 9.22 -5.15
C GLU A 344 -11.35 8.40 -3.93
N SER A 345 -10.71 7.26 -4.15
CA SER A 345 -10.32 6.30 -3.12
C SER A 345 -9.06 6.69 -2.35
N TRP A 346 -8.28 7.65 -2.84
CA TRP A 346 -7.07 8.08 -2.15
C TRP A 346 -7.37 9.00 -0.96
N PRO A 347 -6.58 8.90 0.13
CA PRO A 347 -6.69 9.82 1.26
C PRO A 347 -6.62 11.31 0.91
N GLY A 348 -7.14 12.11 1.83
CA GLY A 348 -7.01 13.57 1.79
C GLY A 348 -5.55 14.04 1.79
N SER A 349 -5.33 15.29 1.35
CA SER A 349 -3.99 15.87 1.26
C SER A 349 -3.25 15.82 2.61
N GLY A 350 -2.01 15.35 2.60
CA GLY A 350 -1.16 15.19 3.78
C GLY A 350 -1.26 13.84 4.47
N LYS A 351 -2.19 12.96 4.05
CA LYS A 351 -2.42 11.63 4.64
C LYS A 351 -1.92 10.46 3.78
N LEU A 352 -1.22 10.76 2.68
CA LEU A 352 -0.64 9.77 1.77
C LEU A 352 0.88 9.85 1.79
N PHE A 353 1.57 8.70 1.89
CA PHE A 353 3.03 8.63 1.90
C PHE A 353 3.52 7.64 0.83
N LEU A 354 4.23 8.13 -0.18
CA LEU A 354 4.67 7.33 -1.34
C LEU A 354 6.20 7.21 -1.45
N HIS A 355 6.96 7.75 -0.48
CA HIS A 355 8.42 7.78 -0.59
C HIS A 355 9.02 6.38 -0.63
N GLY A 356 9.73 6.06 -1.71
CA GLY A 356 10.36 4.76 -1.93
C GLY A 356 9.41 3.71 -2.50
N LEU A 357 8.14 4.05 -2.75
CA LEU A 357 7.19 3.17 -3.43
C LEU A 357 7.70 2.86 -4.84
N VAL A 358 7.71 1.58 -5.20
CA VAL A 358 8.01 1.09 -6.55
C VAL A 358 6.83 0.22 -7.00
N TYR A 359 6.41 0.43 -8.25
CA TYR A 359 5.38 -0.37 -8.89
C TYR A 359 5.74 -0.62 -10.35
N ASP A 360 5.41 -1.79 -10.87
CA ASP A 360 5.82 -2.18 -12.22
C ASP A 360 4.85 -1.63 -13.28
N GLU A 361 3.54 -1.68 -13.02
CA GLU A 361 2.51 -1.22 -13.97
C GLU A 361 1.35 -0.48 -13.28
N ILE A 362 0.66 0.37 -14.04
CA ILE A 362 -0.63 0.96 -13.67
C ILE A 362 -1.72 0.28 -14.49
N HIS A 363 -2.72 -0.29 -13.81
CA HIS A 363 -3.79 -1.05 -14.45
C HIS A 363 -4.57 -0.23 -15.50
N ASN A 364 -5.01 -0.86 -16.58
CA ASN A 364 -5.67 -0.19 -17.73
C ASN A 364 -6.95 0.59 -17.37
N MET A 365 -7.66 0.14 -16.34
CA MET A 365 -8.88 0.80 -15.85
C MET A 365 -8.58 2.00 -14.91
N SER A 366 -7.33 2.23 -14.55
CA SER A 366 -6.92 3.32 -13.66
C SER A 366 -6.50 4.55 -14.47
N PRO A 367 -6.53 5.77 -13.88
CA PRO A 367 -6.05 6.97 -14.57
C PRO A 367 -4.60 6.78 -15.03
N ARG A 368 -4.29 7.02 -16.30
CA ARG A 368 -2.91 6.87 -16.83
C ARG A 368 -2.34 8.19 -17.36
N ASP A 369 -3.17 9.23 -17.41
CA ASP A 369 -2.75 10.56 -17.80
C ASP A 369 -1.79 11.17 -16.76
N ALA A 370 -0.83 11.95 -17.25
CA ALA A 370 0.19 12.57 -16.42
C ALA A 370 -0.42 13.53 -15.40
N ASP A 371 -1.42 14.31 -15.77
CA ASP A 371 -2.02 15.35 -14.92
C ASP A 371 -2.65 14.73 -13.65
N SER A 372 -3.52 13.73 -13.81
CA SER A 372 -4.13 13.02 -12.68
C SER A 372 -3.09 12.37 -11.77
N ARG A 373 -2.02 11.81 -12.35
CA ARG A 373 -0.95 11.14 -11.60
C ARG A 373 -0.01 12.09 -10.87
N ILE A 374 0.25 13.27 -11.45
CA ILE A 374 0.96 14.34 -10.77
C ILE A 374 0.14 14.83 -9.58
N ASP A 375 -1.18 15.01 -9.75
CA ASP A 375 -2.06 15.43 -8.67
C ASP A 375 -2.14 14.39 -7.56
N TRP A 376 -2.15 13.10 -7.90
CA TRP A 376 -2.00 12.01 -6.94
C TRP A 376 -0.71 12.13 -6.11
N ILE A 377 0.45 12.31 -6.75
CA ILE A 377 1.74 12.50 -6.04
C ILE A 377 1.69 13.74 -5.13
N ARG A 378 1.01 14.81 -5.57
CA ARG A 378 0.88 16.08 -4.82
C ARG A 378 -0.01 15.98 -3.59
N ARG A 379 -0.82 14.93 -3.45
CA ARG A 379 -1.59 14.65 -2.22
C ARG A 379 -0.70 14.36 -1.01
N GLN A 380 0.58 14.04 -1.21
CA GLN A 380 1.52 13.87 -0.10
C GLN A 380 1.71 15.16 0.71
N GLY A 381 2.19 15.03 1.96
CA GLY A 381 2.50 16.16 2.84
C GLY A 381 3.41 17.21 2.20
N LYS A 382 3.21 18.49 2.56
CA LYS A 382 3.96 19.63 2.00
C LYS A 382 5.31 19.87 2.69
N ASP A 383 5.61 19.17 3.78
CA ASP A 383 6.76 19.45 4.65
C ASP A 383 8.12 19.17 3.98
N ARG A 384 8.16 18.21 3.06
CA ARG A 384 9.37 17.79 2.37
C ARG A 384 9.09 17.43 0.92
N PHE A 385 9.99 17.83 0.03
CA PHE A 385 9.97 17.44 -1.38
C PHE A 385 10.74 16.14 -1.59
N TRP A 386 10.14 15.20 -2.32
CA TRP A 386 10.74 13.92 -2.69
C TRP A 386 10.72 13.78 -4.21
N SER A 387 11.89 13.55 -4.81
CA SER A 387 12.01 13.39 -6.26
C SER A 387 11.57 11.99 -6.73
N GLN A 388 11.87 10.95 -5.94
CA GLN A 388 11.67 9.55 -6.32
C GLN A 388 10.24 9.21 -6.80
N PRO A 389 9.14 9.67 -6.17
CA PRO A 389 7.79 9.36 -6.67
C PRO A 389 7.54 9.83 -8.10
N TYR A 390 8.11 10.99 -8.49
CA TYR A 390 8.02 11.49 -9.86
C TYR A 390 8.88 10.68 -10.82
N GLU A 391 10.09 10.29 -10.42
CA GLU A 391 10.97 9.46 -11.26
C GLU A 391 10.35 8.09 -11.53
N GLN A 392 9.76 7.47 -10.50
CA GLN A 392 9.08 6.20 -10.63
C GLN A 392 7.91 6.28 -11.61
N LEU A 393 7.06 7.30 -11.46
CA LEU A 393 5.93 7.52 -12.38
C LEU A 393 6.41 7.76 -13.82
N ALA A 394 7.42 8.62 -14.01
CA ALA A 394 7.96 8.90 -15.33
C ALA A 394 8.60 7.65 -15.98
N LYS A 395 9.21 6.78 -15.17
CA LYS A 395 9.71 5.48 -15.64
C LYS A 395 8.56 4.60 -16.13
N VAL A 396 7.53 4.40 -15.30
CA VAL A 396 6.38 3.53 -15.63
C VAL A 396 5.61 4.03 -16.85
N LEU A 397 5.35 5.34 -16.96
CA LEU A 397 4.71 5.92 -18.15
C LEU A 397 5.55 5.73 -19.41
N ARG A 398 6.88 5.83 -19.32
CA ARG A 398 7.76 5.59 -20.46
C ARG A 398 7.74 4.13 -20.89
N GLU A 399 7.78 3.21 -19.93
CA GLU A 399 7.75 1.76 -20.18
C GLU A 399 6.40 1.30 -20.74
N SER A 400 5.29 1.98 -20.38
CA SER A 400 3.97 1.74 -20.96
C SER A 400 3.74 2.39 -22.34
N GLY A 401 4.74 3.15 -22.85
CA GLY A 401 4.69 3.81 -24.16
C GLY A 401 4.24 5.27 -24.14
N ASP A 402 3.81 5.82 -22.99
CA ASP A 402 3.50 7.24 -22.82
C ASP A 402 4.75 8.08 -22.52
N GLY A 403 5.58 8.23 -23.55
CA GLY A 403 6.77 9.08 -23.48
C GLY A 403 6.46 10.58 -23.29
N ALA A 404 5.26 11.04 -23.67
CA ALA A 404 4.84 12.43 -23.50
C ALA A 404 4.50 12.72 -22.04
N GLY A 405 3.61 11.93 -21.44
CA GLY A 405 3.26 12.05 -20.04
C GLY A 405 4.46 11.86 -19.11
N ALA A 406 5.39 10.96 -19.44
CA ALA A 406 6.65 10.82 -18.71
C ALA A 406 7.47 12.13 -18.67
N ARG A 407 7.47 12.93 -19.75
CA ARG A 407 8.14 14.24 -19.77
C ARG A 407 7.39 15.26 -18.93
N ASP A 408 6.06 15.27 -19.01
CA ASP A 408 5.21 16.20 -18.24
C ASP A 408 5.38 16.00 -16.74
N VAL A 409 5.50 14.75 -16.29
CA VAL A 409 5.82 14.39 -14.90
C VAL A 409 7.18 14.94 -14.45
N LEU A 410 8.22 14.85 -15.29
CA LEU A 410 9.55 15.37 -14.97
C LEU A 410 9.58 16.90 -14.97
N VAL A 411 8.81 17.54 -15.84
CA VAL A 411 8.57 18.99 -15.80
C VAL A 411 7.89 19.38 -14.50
N ALA A 412 6.85 18.65 -14.08
CA ALA A 412 6.16 18.88 -12.82
C ALA A 412 7.08 18.69 -11.61
N LYS A 413 7.92 17.65 -11.61
CA LYS A 413 8.97 17.41 -10.60
C LYS A 413 9.85 18.65 -10.41
N ASN A 414 10.35 19.23 -11.51
CA ASN A 414 11.22 20.42 -11.47
C ASN A 414 10.47 21.66 -10.99
N LYS A 415 9.22 21.86 -11.43
CA LYS A 415 8.35 22.95 -10.94
C LYS A 415 8.10 22.85 -9.44
N ASP A 416 7.79 21.66 -8.94
CA ASP A 416 7.48 21.44 -7.53
C ASP A 416 8.73 21.47 -6.63
N ARG A 417 9.89 21.01 -7.15
CA ARG A 417 11.19 21.21 -6.50
C ARG A 417 11.50 22.68 -6.30
N ALA A 418 11.32 23.51 -7.33
CA ALA A 418 11.58 24.95 -7.27
C ALA A 418 10.68 25.65 -6.24
N LYS A 419 9.40 25.26 -6.14
CA LYS A 419 8.46 25.80 -5.16
C LYS A 419 8.76 25.38 -3.72
N ARG A 420 9.24 24.15 -3.51
CA ARG A 420 9.40 23.53 -2.18
C ARG A 420 10.85 23.50 -1.67
N SER A 421 11.82 23.99 -2.44
CA SER A 421 13.21 24.06 -2.02
C SER A 421 13.38 24.99 -0.82
N ARG A 422 13.72 24.41 0.34
CA ARG A 422 14.10 25.16 1.55
C ARG A 422 15.47 25.83 1.43
N THR A 423 16.35 25.29 0.59
CA THR A 423 17.68 25.85 0.33
C THR A 423 17.52 27.11 -0.53
N LYS A 424 18.23 28.20 -0.17
CA LYS A 424 18.28 29.42 -1.00
C LYS A 424 18.85 29.03 -2.37
N LEU A 425 17.97 28.91 -3.37
CA LEU A 425 18.37 28.78 -4.77
C LEU A 425 19.34 29.91 -5.12
N THR A 426 20.44 29.57 -5.78
CA THR A 426 21.41 30.55 -6.28
C THR A 426 20.74 31.49 -7.28
N PHE A 427 21.34 32.66 -7.54
CA PHE A 427 20.81 33.61 -8.53
C PHE A 427 20.65 32.95 -9.92
N VAL A 428 21.64 32.15 -10.33
CA VAL A 428 21.63 31.41 -11.60
C VAL A 428 20.50 30.39 -11.63
N GLU A 429 20.31 29.60 -10.57
CA GLU A 429 19.19 28.64 -10.50
C GLU A 429 17.84 29.36 -10.51
N LYS A 430 17.70 30.50 -9.82
CA LYS A 430 16.46 31.31 -9.87
C LYS A 430 16.19 31.81 -11.29
N CYS A 431 17.18 32.37 -11.97
CA CYS A 431 17.05 32.79 -13.36
C CYS A 431 16.68 31.61 -14.27
N TRP A 432 17.32 30.45 -14.06
CA TRP A 432 16.99 29.22 -14.76
C TRP A 432 15.55 28.77 -14.54
N TYR A 433 15.09 28.63 -13.28
CA TYR A 433 13.72 28.18 -12.98
C TYR A 433 12.63 29.21 -13.32
N ARG A 434 12.96 30.50 -13.31
CA ARG A 434 11.99 31.59 -13.54
C ARG A 434 11.80 31.94 -15.01
N PHE A 435 12.88 31.98 -15.78
CA PHE A 435 12.86 32.41 -17.18
C PHE A 435 13.07 31.24 -18.13
N PHE A 436 14.20 30.53 -18.06
CA PHE A 436 14.54 29.53 -19.08
C PHE A 436 13.77 28.20 -18.96
N GLY A 437 13.52 27.74 -17.73
CA GLY A 437 12.87 26.47 -17.43
C GLY A 437 11.45 26.35 -18.01
N PRO A 438 10.55 27.31 -17.75
CA PRO A 438 9.21 27.33 -18.36
C PRO A 438 9.25 27.49 -19.88
N LEU A 439 10.18 28.30 -20.43
CA LEU A 439 10.28 28.55 -21.87
C LEU A 439 10.74 27.32 -22.68
N ILE A 440 11.56 26.44 -22.09
CA ILE A 440 12.18 25.28 -22.80
C ILE A 440 11.73 23.93 -22.17
N GLY A 441 10.70 23.97 -21.31
CA GLY A 441 10.18 22.79 -20.60
C GLY A 441 11.24 22.02 -19.81
N TYR A 442 12.14 22.76 -19.15
CA TYR A 442 13.22 22.23 -18.29
C TYR A 442 14.12 21.20 -19.00
N GLY A 443 14.30 21.31 -20.32
CA GLY A 443 15.13 20.39 -21.12
C GLY A 443 14.38 19.18 -21.68
N HIS A 444 13.08 19.05 -21.42
CA HIS A 444 12.26 17.96 -21.96
C HIS A 444 11.49 18.34 -23.23
N THR A 445 11.37 19.63 -23.57
CA THR A 445 10.65 20.09 -24.78
C THR A 445 11.49 21.03 -25.64
N PRO A 446 12.56 20.55 -26.31
CA PRO A 446 13.52 21.42 -27.01
C PRO A 446 12.90 22.23 -28.17
N TRP A 447 11.82 21.77 -28.78
CA TRP A 447 11.18 22.44 -29.91
C TRP A 447 10.62 23.83 -29.57
N LEU A 448 10.33 24.13 -28.29
CA LEU A 448 9.91 25.46 -27.86
C LEU A 448 11.02 26.53 -27.99
N ALA A 449 12.29 26.12 -28.14
CA ALA A 449 13.38 27.06 -28.40
C ALA A 449 13.30 27.67 -29.81
N ILE A 450 12.70 26.99 -30.79
CA ILE A 450 12.60 27.43 -32.19
C ILE A 450 11.78 28.71 -32.33
N PRO A 451 10.51 28.80 -31.86
CA PRO A 451 9.74 30.04 -32.00
C PRO A 451 10.38 31.21 -31.24
N LEU A 452 11.01 30.96 -30.10
CA LEU A 452 11.74 31.99 -29.36
C LEU A 452 12.94 32.50 -30.16
N ALA A 453 13.73 31.60 -30.76
CA ALA A 453 14.84 31.95 -31.64
C ALA A 453 14.35 32.77 -32.83
N LEU A 454 13.24 32.37 -33.47
CA LEU A 454 12.63 33.11 -34.58
C LEU A 454 12.20 34.52 -34.16
N VAL A 455 11.61 34.70 -32.98
CA VAL A 455 11.23 36.03 -32.47
C VAL A 455 12.47 36.90 -32.24
N ILE A 456 13.53 36.35 -31.64
CA ILE A 456 14.78 37.10 -31.40
C ILE A 456 15.41 37.49 -32.74
N ILE A 457 15.49 36.57 -33.70
CA ILE A 457 16.04 36.82 -35.04
C ILE A 457 15.22 37.88 -35.80
N LEU A 458 13.88 37.80 -35.75
CA LEU A 458 13.02 38.79 -36.40
C LEU A 458 13.19 40.18 -35.77
N PHE A 459 13.27 40.24 -34.44
CA PHE A 459 13.50 41.49 -33.72
C PHE A 459 14.89 42.07 -34.02
N GLY A 460 15.92 41.23 -34.02
CA GLY A 460 17.29 41.61 -34.41
C GLY A 460 17.35 42.13 -35.84
N SER A 461 16.69 41.45 -36.79
CA SER A 461 16.58 41.92 -38.17
C SER A 461 15.96 43.32 -38.28
N VAL A 462 14.93 43.65 -37.48
CA VAL A 462 14.35 45.00 -37.46
C VAL A 462 15.36 46.02 -36.91
N PHE A 463 16.02 45.70 -35.79
CA PHE A 463 17.01 46.58 -35.17
C PHE A 463 18.23 46.84 -36.06
N PHE A 464 18.77 45.81 -36.72
CA PHE A 464 19.89 45.97 -37.63
C PHE A 464 19.50 46.68 -38.93
N LYS A 465 18.27 46.48 -39.42
CA LYS A 465 17.75 47.25 -40.56
C LYS A 465 17.68 48.74 -40.25
N GLU A 466 17.15 49.09 -39.07
CA GLU A 466 17.07 50.48 -38.61
C GLU A 466 18.47 51.08 -38.40
N GLY A 467 19.38 50.31 -37.78
CA GLY A 467 20.78 50.71 -37.62
C GLY A 467 21.49 50.94 -38.95
N TYR A 468 21.22 50.12 -39.96
CA TYR A 468 21.77 50.30 -41.30
C TYR A 468 21.19 51.53 -42.01
N SER A 469 19.88 51.81 -41.90
CA SER A 469 19.28 53.01 -42.49
C SER A 469 19.78 54.32 -41.88
N HIS A 470 20.24 54.30 -40.62
CA HIS A 470 20.86 55.44 -39.94
C HIS A 470 22.40 55.45 -40.04
N GLY A 471 23.00 54.59 -40.88
CA GLY A 471 24.45 54.57 -41.13
C GLY A 471 25.31 54.08 -39.96
N LEU A 472 24.70 53.36 -39.00
CA LEU A 472 25.35 52.84 -37.79
C LEU A 472 25.99 51.47 -38.01
N VAL A 473 25.57 50.71 -39.02
CA VAL A 473 26.18 49.43 -39.42
C VAL A 473 27.13 49.70 -40.58
N THR A 474 28.43 49.48 -40.36
CA THR A 474 29.47 49.86 -41.32
C THR A 474 30.43 48.71 -41.62
N PRO A 475 31.04 48.68 -42.82
CA PRO A 475 32.16 47.79 -43.11
C PRO A 475 33.35 48.05 -42.17
N PRO A 476 33.94 47.00 -41.57
CA PRO A 476 35.04 47.16 -40.61
C PRO A 476 36.42 47.37 -41.26
N SER A 477 36.58 47.03 -42.54
CA SER A 477 37.85 47.11 -43.26
C SER A 477 37.87 48.27 -44.24
N ASP A 478 38.98 49.01 -44.31
CA ASP A 478 39.19 50.09 -45.30
C ASP A 478 39.15 49.58 -46.76
N SER A 479 39.43 48.29 -46.98
CA SER A 479 39.32 47.62 -48.29
C SER A 479 37.88 47.49 -48.80
N ALA A 480 36.87 47.75 -47.97
CA ALA A 480 35.47 47.73 -48.37
C ALA A 480 35.08 48.97 -49.20
N TYR A 481 35.86 50.04 -49.10
CA TYR A 481 35.60 51.30 -49.79
C TYR A 481 36.42 51.36 -51.08
N SER A 482 35.77 51.67 -52.20
CA SER A 482 36.44 51.93 -53.46
C SER A 482 37.25 53.22 -53.34
N LYS A 483 38.52 53.18 -53.72
CA LYS A 483 39.30 54.39 -54.00
C LYS A 483 38.66 55.09 -55.20
N GLU A 484 38.53 56.41 -55.15
CA GLU A 484 37.87 57.25 -56.16
C GLU A 484 38.03 56.72 -57.59
N GLY A 485 36.93 56.27 -58.22
CA GLY A 485 36.93 55.81 -59.60
C GLY A 485 35.80 54.87 -60.02
N ASP A 486 35.30 54.01 -59.12
CA ASP A 486 34.30 52.97 -59.48
C ASP A 486 32.93 53.21 -58.82
N ALA A 487 31.87 52.99 -59.60
CA ALA A 487 30.48 53.33 -59.29
C ALA A 487 29.88 52.47 -58.15
N GLY A 488 30.21 52.79 -56.91
CA GLY A 488 29.67 52.10 -55.73
C GLY A 488 28.32 52.64 -55.23
N ILE A 489 27.47 51.73 -54.73
CA ILE A 489 26.18 52.03 -54.08
C ILE A 489 26.42 52.84 -52.79
N SER A 490 25.81 54.02 -52.70
CA SER A 490 25.93 54.90 -51.53
C SER A 490 25.14 54.37 -50.33
N ALA A 491 25.80 54.21 -49.17
CA ALA A 491 25.11 54.00 -47.89
C ALA A 491 24.49 55.34 -47.40
N PRO A 492 23.32 55.34 -46.73
CA PRO A 492 22.70 56.58 -46.29
C PRO A 492 23.47 57.16 -45.08
N GLY A 493 24.02 58.37 -45.21
CA GLY A 493 24.29 59.23 -44.06
C GLY A 493 25.71 59.76 -43.79
N ASP A 494 26.72 59.63 -44.66
CA ASP A 494 27.95 60.46 -44.53
C ASP A 494 28.76 60.59 -45.85
N THR A 495 29.42 61.72 -45.98
CA THR A 495 30.11 62.25 -47.17
C THR A 495 31.36 61.45 -47.62
N ASN A 496 31.45 61.19 -48.94
CA ASN A 496 32.63 60.77 -49.72
C ASN A 496 33.33 59.42 -49.44
N ARG A 497 32.60 58.33 -49.14
CA ARG A 497 33.15 56.96 -49.25
C ARG A 497 32.17 56.01 -49.95
N HIS A 498 32.54 55.55 -51.15
CA HIS A 498 31.76 54.59 -51.93
C HIS A 498 32.15 53.16 -51.54
N ILE A 499 31.17 52.29 -51.34
CA ILE A 499 31.41 50.86 -51.06
C ILE A 499 31.66 50.16 -52.40
N SER A 500 32.70 49.33 -52.48
CA SER A 500 33.05 48.59 -53.71
C SER A 500 31.88 47.70 -54.18
N GLU A 501 31.62 47.63 -55.50
CA GLU A 501 30.60 46.74 -56.09
C GLU A 501 30.79 45.26 -55.74
N VAL A 502 32.02 44.85 -55.44
CA VAL A 502 32.37 43.48 -55.05
C VAL A 502 32.01 43.18 -53.59
N TYR A 503 31.74 44.20 -52.78
CA TYR A 503 31.40 44.04 -51.37
C TYR A 503 29.95 43.56 -51.20
N PRO A 504 29.69 42.53 -50.36
CA PRO A 504 28.37 41.96 -50.25
C PRO A 504 27.37 42.97 -49.65
N VAL A 505 26.22 43.10 -50.32
CA VAL A 505 25.11 43.94 -49.87
C VAL A 505 24.62 43.47 -48.50
N PHE A 506 24.34 44.43 -47.61
CA PHE A 506 23.82 44.15 -46.29
C PHE A 506 22.41 43.56 -46.36
N ASN A 507 22.19 42.43 -45.69
CA ASN A 507 20.85 41.87 -45.48
C ASN A 507 20.62 41.66 -43.97
N SER A 508 19.71 42.44 -43.39
CA SER A 508 19.47 42.45 -41.95
C SER A 508 19.02 41.11 -41.38
N LEU A 509 18.24 40.34 -42.14
CA LEU A 509 17.73 39.04 -41.71
C LEU A 509 18.84 37.98 -41.73
N VAL A 510 19.60 37.93 -42.83
CA VAL A 510 20.74 37.01 -42.96
C VAL A 510 21.80 37.34 -41.92
N TYR A 511 22.06 38.63 -41.67
CA TYR A 511 22.96 39.11 -40.62
C TYR A 511 22.53 38.64 -39.23
N SER A 512 21.25 38.82 -38.88
CA SER A 512 20.70 38.37 -37.59
C SER A 512 20.81 36.85 -37.41
N ILE A 513 20.52 36.05 -38.45
CA ILE A 513 20.71 34.59 -38.40
C ILE A 513 22.18 34.22 -38.19
N ASP A 514 23.09 34.88 -38.91
CA ASP A 514 24.55 34.64 -38.88
C ASP A 514 25.14 34.95 -37.49
N VAL A 515 24.63 35.99 -36.84
CA VAL A 515 25.02 36.37 -35.47
C VAL A 515 24.41 35.44 -34.43
N PHE A 516 23.16 35.01 -34.62
CA PHE A 516 22.41 34.22 -33.65
C PHE A 516 22.79 32.74 -33.64
N VAL A 517 23.07 32.11 -34.79
CA VAL A 517 23.34 30.66 -34.85
C VAL A 517 24.84 30.41 -34.93
N PRO A 518 25.55 30.07 -33.84
CA PRO A 518 27.01 30.12 -33.80
C PRO A 518 27.72 29.10 -34.72
N VAL A 519 26.98 28.09 -35.17
CA VAL A 519 27.49 26.98 -35.99
C VAL A 519 27.32 27.28 -37.50
N VAL A 520 26.56 28.32 -37.85
CA VAL A 520 26.29 28.71 -39.23
C VAL A 520 27.07 29.98 -39.55
N ASP A 521 27.71 30.03 -40.72
CA ASP A 521 28.47 31.18 -41.20
C ASP A 521 27.95 31.61 -42.58
N LEU A 522 26.99 32.52 -42.58
CA LEU A 522 26.41 33.14 -43.77
C LEU A 522 27.24 34.32 -44.28
N HIS A 523 28.42 34.55 -43.67
CA HIS A 523 29.42 35.55 -44.01
C HIS A 523 29.00 37.02 -43.85
N GLN A 524 27.75 37.34 -43.50
CA GLN A 524 27.29 38.71 -43.30
C GLN A 524 27.92 39.37 -42.05
N ALA A 525 28.07 38.61 -40.96
CA ALA A 525 28.66 39.07 -39.70
C ALA A 525 30.15 39.44 -39.82
N LYS A 526 30.86 38.88 -40.81
CA LYS A 526 32.26 39.21 -41.12
C LYS A 526 32.42 40.56 -41.81
N TYR A 527 31.43 40.94 -42.63
CA TYR A 527 31.51 42.12 -43.49
C TYR A 527 30.82 43.36 -42.89
N TRP A 528 30.01 43.21 -41.85
CA TRP A 528 29.24 44.32 -41.29
C TRP A 528 29.32 44.36 -39.77
N LEU A 529 29.64 45.51 -39.19
CA LEU A 529 29.69 45.69 -37.73
C LEU A 529 28.98 46.99 -37.30
N PRO A 530 28.19 46.96 -36.21
CA PRO A 530 27.71 48.15 -35.54
C PRO A 530 28.87 49.01 -35.03
N ASN A 531 28.87 50.30 -35.36
CA ASN A 531 29.90 51.24 -34.94
C ASN A 531 29.44 52.07 -33.73
N ALA A 532 29.95 51.73 -32.54
CA ALA A 532 29.61 52.42 -31.30
C ALA A 532 30.02 53.91 -31.25
N ASN A 533 30.99 54.31 -32.08
CA ASN A 533 31.49 55.68 -32.14
C ASN A 533 30.66 56.60 -33.05
N ARG A 534 29.69 56.04 -33.78
CA ARG A 534 28.67 56.81 -34.51
C ARG A 534 27.43 56.94 -33.60
N GLY A 535 27.26 58.10 -32.96
CA GLY A 535 26.08 58.43 -32.17
C GLY A 535 26.12 59.86 -31.63
N SER A 536 25.07 60.65 -31.92
CA SER A 536 24.86 62.01 -31.41
C SER A 536 24.20 62.04 -30.02
N GLU A 537 24.39 63.14 -29.27
CA GLU A 537 23.89 63.38 -27.89
C GLU A 537 22.35 63.36 -27.73
N LEU A 538 21.90 63.01 -26.52
CA LEU A 538 20.52 62.87 -26.03
C LEU A 538 19.83 64.20 -25.68
N VAL A 539 18.52 64.34 -25.96
CA VAL A 539 17.55 65.04 -25.09
C VAL A 539 16.17 64.33 -25.11
N PRO A 540 15.43 64.26 -23.98
CA PRO A 540 14.40 63.24 -23.72
C PRO A 540 12.96 63.75 -23.97
N THR A 541 12.10 62.86 -24.47
CA THR A 541 10.64 62.98 -24.76
C THR A 541 10.27 63.59 -26.12
N SER A 542 9.34 63.06 -26.93
CA SER A 542 8.28 62.07 -26.71
C SER A 542 8.09 61.13 -27.93
N SER A 543 7.85 59.84 -27.64
CA SER A 543 7.63 58.68 -28.53
C SER A 543 8.79 58.20 -29.43
N ALA A 544 9.79 57.60 -28.76
CA ALA A 544 10.71 56.52 -29.19
C ALA A 544 11.78 56.82 -30.26
N ALA A 545 12.91 57.41 -29.83
CA ALA A 545 14.19 57.37 -30.55
C ALA A 545 15.28 56.78 -29.64
N LEU A 546 15.68 55.53 -29.90
CA LEU A 546 16.85 54.87 -29.29
C LEU A 546 17.54 54.02 -30.35
N CYS A 547 18.38 54.63 -31.17
CA CYS A 547 19.38 53.94 -31.98
C CYS A 547 20.71 54.72 -31.89
N THR A 548 21.45 54.48 -30.81
CA THR A 548 22.88 54.83 -30.76
C THR A 548 23.67 53.62 -31.25
N GLY A 549 24.81 53.84 -31.93
CA GLY A 549 25.67 52.73 -32.37
C GLY A 549 26.11 51.82 -31.21
N GLY A 550 26.23 52.36 -30.00
CA GLY A 550 26.53 51.60 -28.78
C GLY A 550 25.40 50.65 -28.35
N LEU A 551 24.13 51.07 -28.49
CA LEU A 551 22.98 50.19 -28.19
C LEU A 551 22.89 49.05 -29.21
N LEU A 552 23.20 49.32 -30.48
CA LEU A 552 23.20 48.31 -31.52
C LEU A 552 24.33 47.26 -31.31
N LEU A 553 25.49 47.71 -30.81
CA LEU A 553 26.58 46.81 -30.43
C LEU A 553 26.23 45.98 -29.18
N LEU A 554 25.55 46.56 -28.20
CA LEU A 554 25.05 45.83 -27.04
C LEU A 554 24.02 44.76 -27.46
N TRP A 555 23.11 45.11 -28.37
CA TRP A 555 22.14 44.16 -28.92
C TRP A 555 22.84 43.01 -29.66
N LEU A 556 23.87 43.29 -30.47
CA LEU A 556 24.69 42.27 -31.14
C LEU A 556 25.24 41.25 -30.12
N TRP A 557 25.81 41.72 -29.01
CA TRP A 557 26.33 40.81 -27.97
C TRP A 557 25.23 40.01 -27.28
N VAL A 558 24.07 40.62 -27.03
CA VAL A 558 22.90 39.91 -26.49
C VAL A 558 22.45 38.81 -27.44
N GLU A 559 22.37 39.08 -28.75
CA GLU A 559 21.95 38.12 -29.75
C GLU A 559 22.93 36.94 -29.88
N ILE A 560 24.25 37.21 -29.87
CA ILE A 560 25.30 36.17 -29.83
C ILE A 560 25.15 35.32 -28.55
N ALA A 561 25.00 35.96 -27.39
CA ALA A 561 24.88 35.25 -26.12
C ALA A 561 23.61 34.38 -26.06
N CYS A 562 22.47 34.92 -26.49
CA CYS A 562 21.21 34.17 -26.62
C CYS A 562 21.34 33.02 -27.61
N GLY A 563 22.03 33.26 -28.73
CA GLY A 563 22.35 32.28 -29.75
C GLY A 563 23.10 31.06 -29.22
N TRP A 564 24.20 31.29 -28.51
CA TRP A 564 24.97 30.24 -27.84
C TRP A 564 24.14 29.47 -26.81
N VAL A 565 23.37 30.17 -25.98
CA VAL A 565 22.53 29.53 -24.96
C VAL A 565 21.45 28.67 -25.61
N LEU A 566 20.65 29.22 -26.53
CA LEU A 566 19.51 28.51 -27.11
C LEU A 566 19.95 27.37 -28.05
N THR A 567 21.01 27.57 -28.83
CA THR A 567 21.55 26.51 -29.71
C THR A 567 22.11 25.35 -28.88
N THR A 568 22.85 25.65 -27.82
CA THR A 568 23.38 24.61 -26.92
C THR A 568 22.25 23.88 -26.22
N LEU A 569 21.25 24.59 -25.69
CA LEU A 569 20.09 23.96 -25.03
C LEU A 569 19.26 23.11 -25.98
N PHE A 570 19.07 23.56 -27.23
CA PHE A 570 18.39 22.79 -28.26
C PHE A 570 19.15 21.51 -28.58
N LEU A 571 20.46 21.60 -28.84
CA LEU A 571 21.31 20.45 -29.13
C LEU A 571 21.33 19.46 -27.96
N VAL A 572 21.46 19.95 -26.73
CA VAL A 572 21.42 19.14 -25.52
C VAL A 572 20.07 18.43 -25.35
N GLY A 573 18.96 19.14 -25.60
CA GLY A 573 17.62 18.56 -25.56
C GLY A 573 17.37 17.54 -26.68
N LEU A 574 17.92 17.76 -27.87
CA LEU A 574 17.80 16.87 -29.03
C LEU A 574 18.63 15.58 -28.84
N THR A 575 19.86 15.72 -28.32
CA THR A 575 20.79 14.60 -28.09
C THR A 575 20.48 13.80 -26.82
N GLY A 576 19.68 14.36 -25.91
CA GLY A 576 19.33 13.72 -24.64
C GLY A 576 20.47 13.63 -23.63
N LEU A 577 21.53 14.44 -23.80
CA LEU A 577 22.75 14.44 -22.96
C LEU A 577 22.50 14.91 -21.51
N VAL A 578 21.39 15.61 -21.24
CA VAL A 578 20.97 16.03 -19.88
C VAL A 578 19.95 15.07 -19.25
N ARG A 579 20.02 13.78 -19.60
CA ARG A 579 19.30 12.72 -18.86
C ARG A 579 20.05 12.40 -17.55
N THR A 580 19.98 13.29 -16.56
CA THR A 580 20.35 12.99 -15.17
C THR A 580 19.32 13.52 -14.20
#